data_AF-A0A969EG77-F1
#
_entry.id   AF-A0A969EG77-F1
#
_cell.length_a   1.000
_cell.length_b   1.000
_cell.length_c   1.000
_cell.angle_alpha   90.00
_cell.angle_beta   90.00
_cell.angle_gamma   90.00
#
_symmetry.space_group_name_H-M   'P 1'
#
loop_
_entity.id
_entity.type
_entity.pdbx_description
1 polymer ?
#
loop_
_entity_poly.entity_id
_entity_poly.type
_entity_poly.pdbx_seq_one_letter_code
_entity_poly.pdbx_strand_id
1 'polypeptide(L)'
;MYSAGESRLTAASATGIPQVVVPGCLDFTNWWVGQVPDRYRDREFFQYNVEILLMRTNAEEFGALGAMFGERLRAAKGPVRVLIPTRGMSQVVGRKTYDLAGNARGSWDQPETDRIFVETLGRHLPGDVIRGASLPYQ
;
A
#
# COMPACT_ATOMS: atom_id res chain seq x y z
N MET A 1 1.32 -0.37 -13.81
CA MET A 1 1.98 -1.40 -14.65
C MET A 1 2.06 -2.76 -13.98
N TYR A 2 2.65 -2.87 -12.79
CA TYR A 2 2.75 -4.15 -12.08
C TYR A 2 1.46 -4.46 -11.33
N SER A 3 0.67 -5.39 -11.85
CA SER A 3 -0.56 -5.88 -11.22
C SER A 3 -0.33 -7.28 -10.65
N ALA A 4 -0.88 -7.54 -9.47
CA ALA A 4 -0.87 -8.86 -8.84
C ALA A 4 -2.03 -9.76 -9.30
N GLY A 5 -2.82 -9.30 -10.27
CA GLY A 5 -4.03 -9.98 -10.73
C GLY A 5 -5.21 -9.85 -9.76
N GLU A 6 -6.39 -10.29 -10.21
CA GLU A 6 -7.64 -10.12 -9.46
C GLU A 6 -7.72 -11.01 -8.22
N SER A 7 -7.08 -12.18 -8.24
CA SER A 7 -7.15 -13.20 -7.18
C SER A 7 -6.04 -13.10 -6.13
N ARG A 8 -5.24 -12.03 -6.12
CA ARG A 8 -4.22 -11.82 -5.08
C ARG A 8 -4.87 -11.93 -3.70
N LEU A 9 -4.18 -12.61 -2.78
CA LEU A 9 -4.62 -12.70 -1.37
C LEU A 9 -5.83 -13.63 -1.12
N THR A 10 -6.29 -14.40 -2.12
CA THR A 10 -7.42 -15.34 -1.95
C THR A 10 -7.00 -16.81 -1.83
N ALA A 11 -5.90 -17.21 -2.47
CA ALA A 11 -5.52 -18.62 -2.57
C ALA A 11 -5.25 -19.29 -1.21
N ALA A 12 -4.37 -18.70 -0.38
CA ALA A 12 -4.07 -19.22 0.96
C ALA A 12 -5.30 -19.23 1.87
N SER A 13 -6.12 -18.18 1.79
CA SER A 13 -7.40 -18.06 2.49
C SER A 13 -8.35 -19.20 2.12
N ALA A 14 -8.44 -19.57 0.84
CA ALA A 14 -9.33 -20.61 0.34
C ALA A 14 -8.88 -22.04 0.72
N THR A 15 -7.57 -22.27 0.91
CA THR A 15 -6.99 -23.57 1.25
C THR A 15 -6.78 -23.78 2.76
N GLY A 16 -7.00 -22.76 3.58
CA GLY A 16 -6.91 -22.85 5.04
C GLY A 16 -5.48 -22.82 5.59
N ILE A 17 -4.51 -22.40 4.77
CA ILE A 17 -3.12 -22.26 5.19
C ILE A 17 -3.01 -21.07 6.17
N PRO A 18 -2.40 -21.25 7.37
CA PRO A 18 -2.05 -20.14 8.26
C PRO A 18 -1.22 -19.08 7.53
N GLN A 19 -1.63 -17.81 7.61
CA GLN A 19 -0.96 -16.73 6.88
C GLN A 19 -0.66 -15.51 7.75
N VAL A 20 0.54 -14.97 7.57
CA VAL A 20 0.95 -13.66 8.07
C VAL A 20 1.08 -12.72 6.88
N VAL A 21 0.31 -11.64 6.89
CA VAL A 21 0.31 -10.63 5.81
C VAL A 21 1.00 -9.37 6.30
N VAL A 22 1.99 -8.90 5.54
CA VAL A 22 2.65 -7.61 5.76
C VAL A 22 2.41 -6.74 4.52
N PRO A 23 1.62 -5.65 4.62
CA PRO A 23 1.32 -4.79 3.49
C PRO A 23 2.48 -3.84 3.18
N GLY A 24 3.52 -4.37 2.54
CA GLY A 24 4.66 -3.57 2.07
C GLY A 24 4.40 -2.91 0.72
N CYS A 25 4.96 -1.72 0.52
CA CYS A 25 4.92 -0.96 -0.73
C CYS A 25 3.51 -0.67 -1.27
N LEU A 26 2.49 -0.58 -0.39
CA LEU A 26 1.13 -0.18 -0.79
C LEU A 26 0.99 1.33 -1.03
N ASP A 27 2.00 2.11 -0.65
CA ASP A 27 2.04 3.56 -0.72
C ASP A 27 2.38 4.10 -2.12
N PHE A 28 2.63 3.23 -3.11
CA PHE A 28 2.77 3.64 -4.51
C PHE A 28 2.27 2.64 -5.54
N THR A 29 2.10 3.14 -6.76
CA THR A 29 2.04 2.36 -8.00
C THR A 29 3.21 2.70 -8.92
N ASN A 30 3.60 1.74 -9.76
CA ASN A 30 4.72 1.89 -10.70
C ASN A 30 4.23 2.31 -12.10
N TRP A 31 4.92 3.31 -12.65
CA TRP A 31 4.75 3.85 -14.00
C TRP A 31 6.10 3.98 -14.70
N TRP A 32 6.09 3.89 -16.03
CA TRP A 32 7.24 4.33 -16.81
C TRP A 32 7.25 5.86 -16.88
N VAL A 33 8.44 6.46 -16.79
CA VAL A 33 8.62 7.90 -17.02
C VAL A 33 8.03 8.28 -18.38
N GLY A 34 7.21 9.33 -18.41
CA GLY A 34 6.52 9.80 -19.62
C GLY A 34 5.29 8.99 -20.05
N GLN A 35 4.92 7.93 -19.33
CA GLN A 35 3.75 7.09 -19.63
C GLN A 35 2.69 7.07 -18.52
N VAL A 36 2.63 8.12 -17.72
CA VAL A 36 1.54 8.31 -16.74
C VAL A 36 0.29 8.79 -17.50
N PRO A 37 -0.86 8.10 -17.38
CA PRO A 37 -2.11 8.55 -18.00
C PRO A 37 -2.55 9.93 -17.50
N ASP A 38 -3.12 10.75 -18.38
CA ASP A 38 -3.54 12.14 -18.08
C ASP A 38 -4.47 12.26 -16.87
N ARG A 39 -5.32 11.25 -16.62
CA ARG A 39 -6.19 11.22 -15.44
C ARG A 39 -5.44 11.25 -14.10
N TYR A 40 -4.13 10.98 -14.11
CA TYR A 40 -3.26 11.01 -12.96
C TYR A 40 -2.29 12.21 -12.97
N ARG A 41 -2.45 13.17 -13.88
CA ARG A 41 -1.51 14.31 -14.02
C ARG A 41 -1.33 15.13 -12.73
N ASP A 42 -2.38 15.20 -11.91
CA ASP A 42 -2.43 16.01 -10.68
C ASP A 42 -1.99 15.20 -9.44
N ARG A 43 -1.39 14.03 -9.64
CA ARG A 43 -0.90 13.16 -8.56
C ARG A 43 0.51 13.54 -8.12
N GLU A 44 0.93 12.91 -7.02
CA GLU A 44 2.25 13.08 -6.42
C GLU A 44 3.17 11.94 -6.82
N PHE A 45 4.42 12.26 -7.16
CA PHE A 45 5.36 11.31 -7.75
C PHE A 45 6.74 11.35 -7.09
N PHE A 46 7.48 10.25 -7.23
CA PHE A 46 8.91 10.15 -6.94
C PHE A 46 9.59 9.36 -8.04
N GLN A 47 10.56 9.96 -8.74
CA GLN A 47 11.33 9.25 -9.76
C GLN A 47 12.37 8.36 -9.08
N TYR A 48 12.14 7.05 -9.12
CA TYR A 48 12.99 6.07 -8.45
C TYR A 48 14.31 5.85 -9.20
N ASN A 49 14.23 5.80 -10.54
CA ASN A 49 15.39 5.73 -11.43
C ASN A 49 15.04 6.34 -12.80
N VAL A 50 15.89 6.15 -13.80
CA VAL A 50 15.70 6.72 -15.15
C VAL A 50 14.45 6.19 -15.87
N GLU A 51 13.94 5.02 -15.48
CA GLU A 51 12.79 4.36 -16.14
C GLU A 51 11.52 4.42 -15.29
N ILE A 52 11.64 4.33 -13.96
CA ILE A 52 10.53 4.11 -13.03
C ILE A 52 10.16 5.41 -12.30
N LEU A 53 8.87 5.75 -12.43
CA LEU A 53 8.20 6.79 -11.68
C LEU A 53 7.19 6.14 -10.71
N LEU A 54 7.34 6.41 -9.42
CA LEU A 54 6.41 5.98 -8.40
C LEU A 54 5.31 7.03 -8.24
N MET A 55 4.05 6.64 -8.32
CA MET A 55 2.90 7.51 -8.03
C MET A 55 2.36 7.19 -6.65
N ARG A 56 2.30 8.19 -5.77
CA ARG A 56 1.86 8.10 -4.38
C ARG A 56 0.39 7.68 -4.29
N THR A 57 0.10 6.62 -3.55
CA THR A 57 -1.28 6.17 -3.23
C THR A 57 -2.02 7.23 -2.43
N ASN A 58 -3.26 7.55 -2.80
CA ASN A 58 -4.08 8.55 -2.12
C ASN A 58 -5.02 7.91 -1.08
N ALA A 59 -5.77 8.77 -0.37
CA ALA A 59 -6.72 8.39 0.65
C ALA A 59 -7.82 7.43 0.15
N GLU A 60 -8.41 7.71 -1.02
CA GLU A 60 -9.47 6.90 -1.62
C GLU A 60 -8.96 5.50 -1.98
N GLU A 61 -7.80 5.43 -2.62
CA GLU A 61 -7.14 4.18 -3.00
C GLU A 61 -6.77 3.34 -1.77
N PHE A 62 -6.28 3.96 -0.69
CA PHE A 62 -6.03 3.25 0.56
C PHE A 62 -7.31 2.73 1.20
N GLY A 63 -8.41 3.47 1.12
CA GLY A 63 -9.73 2.98 1.53
C GLY A 63 -10.14 1.74 0.75
N ALA A 64 -10.05 1.80 -0.58
CA ALA A 64 -10.36 0.67 -1.46
C ALA A 64 -9.45 -0.54 -1.20
N LEU A 65 -8.14 -0.32 -1.02
CA LEU A 65 -7.19 -1.38 -0.69
C LEU A 65 -7.49 -2.00 0.68
N GLY A 66 -7.79 -1.19 1.70
CA GLY A 66 -8.11 -1.67 3.04
C GLY A 66 -9.38 -2.52 3.06
N ALA A 67 -10.41 -2.12 2.31
CA ALA A 67 -11.64 -2.90 2.15
C ALA A 67 -11.36 -4.23 1.42
N MET A 68 -10.66 -4.18 0.28
CA MET A 68 -10.32 -5.38 -0.50
C MET A 68 -9.49 -6.39 0.30
N PHE A 69 -8.47 -5.93 1.03
CA PHE A 69 -7.69 -6.81 1.91
C PHE A 69 -8.58 -7.41 3.00
N GLY A 70 -9.40 -6.57 3.63
CA GLY A 70 -10.32 -6.95 4.69
C GLY A 70 -11.32 -8.04 4.27
N GLU A 71 -12.02 -7.83 3.15
CA GLU A 71 -12.98 -8.79 2.59
C GLU A 71 -12.33 -10.14 2.28
N ARG A 72 -11.15 -10.12 1.63
CA ARG A 72 -10.46 -11.35 1.22
C ARG A 72 -9.91 -12.15 2.40
N LEU A 73 -9.38 -11.47 3.41
CA LEU A 73 -8.86 -12.13 4.61
C LEU A 73 -9.95 -12.59 5.55
N ARG A 74 -11.08 -11.86 5.63
CA ARG A 74 -12.23 -12.29 6.43
C ARG A 74 -12.80 -13.62 5.94
N ALA A 75 -12.69 -13.89 4.64
CA ALA A 75 -13.11 -15.15 4.03
C ALA A 75 -12.11 -16.32 4.21
N ALA A 76 -11.02 -16.13 4.96
CA ALA A 76 -10.03 -17.19 5.18
C ALA A 76 -10.58 -18.34 6.02
N LYS A 77 -10.30 -19.58 5.58
CA LYS A 77 -10.64 -20.81 6.32
C LYS A 77 -9.64 -21.14 7.43
N GLY A 78 -8.45 -20.54 7.38
CA GLY A 78 -7.35 -20.73 8.32
C GLY A 78 -6.99 -19.43 9.05
N PRO A 79 -6.14 -19.49 10.08
CA PRO A 79 -5.79 -18.32 10.88
C PRO A 79 -5.02 -17.28 10.08
N VAL A 80 -5.37 -16.01 10.29
CA VAL A 80 -4.75 -14.85 9.64
C VAL A 80 -4.18 -13.91 10.70
N ARG A 81 -3.00 -13.35 10.43
CA ARG A 81 -2.48 -12.17 11.15
C ARG A 81 -2.01 -11.15 10.16
N VAL A 82 -2.36 -9.88 10.36
CA VAL A 82 -1.82 -8.76 9.57
C VAL A 82 -0.86 -7.96 10.43
N LEU A 83 0.38 -7.79 9.98
CA LEU A 83 1.38 -6.96 10.66
C LEU A 83 1.50 -5.62 9.96
N ILE A 84 1.24 -4.54 10.67
CA ILE A 84 1.28 -3.18 10.12
C ILE A 84 2.61 -2.51 10.49
N PRO A 85 3.43 -2.11 9.50
CA PRO A 85 4.61 -1.30 9.75
C PRO A 85 4.19 0.11 10.18
N THR A 86 4.81 0.62 11.25
CA THR A 86 4.42 1.91 11.86
C THR A 86 5.31 3.08 11.47
N ARG A 87 6.39 2.84 10.70
CA ARG A 87 7.39 3.85 10.32
C ARG A 87 7.49 4.01 8.80
N GLY A 88 6.37 3.80 8.11
CA GLY A 88 6.28 3.81 6.65
C GLY A 88 6.03 2.44 6.05
N MET A 89 5.37 2.42 4.89
CA MET A 89 5.03 1.20 4.14
C MET A 89 6.17 0.75 3.21
N SER A 90 7.15 1.62 2.94
CA SER A 90 8.21 1.37 1.99
C SER A 90 9.51 2.12 2.31
N GLN A 91 10.56 1.78 1.57
CA GLN A 91 11.90 2.38 1.66
C GLN A 91 11.94 3.85 1.22
N VAL A 92 10.90 4.34 0.53
CA VAL A 92 10.85 5.72 0.03
C VAL A 92 10.16 6.69 0.99
N VAL A 93 9.78 6.26 2.20
CA VAL A 93 9.12 7.11 3.21
C VAL A 93 9.87 8.42 3.49
N GLY A 94 11.20 8.41 3.48
CA GLY A 94 12.02 9.61 3.71
C GLY A 94 12.20 10.52 2.49
N ARG A 95 11.49 10.29 1.37
CA ARG A 95 11.61 11.06 0.13
C ARG A 95 10.60 12.20 0.07
N LYS A 96 10.80 13.10 -0.89
CA LYS A 96 9.83 14.14 -1.26
C LYS A 96 8.98 13.67 -2.43
N THR A 97 7.80 14.24 -2.55
CA THR A 97 6.92 14.10 -3.70
C THR A 97 7.05 15.29 -4.64
N TYR A 98 6.77 15.06 -5.91
CA TYR A 98 6.86 16.03 -7.00
C TYR A 98 5.65 15.89 -7.93
N ASP A 99 5.33 16.92 -8.70
CA ASP A 99 4.46 16.76 -9.87
C ASP A 99 5.25 16.33 -11.11
N LEU A 100 4.55 16.11 -12.24
CA LEU A 100 5.16 15.71 -13.51
C LEU A 100 6.10 16.78 -14.10
N ALA A 101 5.99 18.04 -13.67
CA ALA A 101 6.90 19.12 -14.07
C ALA A 101 8.14 19.21 -13.16
N GLY A 102 8.24 18.35 -12.14
CA GLY A 102 9.36 18.31 -11.20
C GLY A 102 9.26 19.32 -10.06
N ASN A 103 8.12 19.99 -9.88
CA ASN A 103 7.92 20.89 -8.74
C ASN A 103 7.64 20.07 -7.49
N ALA A 104 8.33 20.39 -6.39
CA ALA A 104 8.11 19.72 -5.11
C ALA A 104 6.67 19.96 -4.60
N ARG A 105 6.01 18.90 -4.14
CA ARG A 105 4.65 18.92 -3.59
C ARG A 105 4.62 18.75 -2.08
N GLY A 106 5.48 17.89 -1.54
CA GLY A 106 5.52 17.65 -0.10
C GLY A 106 6.42 16.49 0.31
N SER A 107 6.12 15.93 1.48
CA SER A 107 6.73 14.71 2.00
C SER A 107 6.04 13.47 1.43
N TRP A 108 6.79 12.40 1.22
CA TRP A 108 6.22 11.08 0.94
C TRP A 108 5.54 10.48 2.17
N ASP A 109 6.14 10.70 3.34
CA ASP A 109 5.58 10.34 4.65
C ASP A 109 4.32 11.14 4.91
N GLN A 110 3.16 10.49 4.74
CA GLN A 110 1.82 11.06 4.88
C GLN A 110 1.01 10.13 5.81
N PRO A 111 1.31 10.14 7.12
CA PRO A 111 0.78 9.14 8.05
C PRO A 111 -0.74 9.20 8.21
N GLU A 112 -1.36 10.37 8.01
CA GLU A 112 -2.82 10.54 7.99
C GLU A 112 -3.45 9.78 6.83
N THR A 113 -2.84 9.85 5.64
CA THR A 113 -3.26 9.14 4.43
C THR A 113 -3.06 7.63 4.59
N ASP A 114 -1.90 7.20 5.09
CA ASP A 114 -1.57 5.79 5.29
C ASP A 114 -2.48 5.12 6.34
N ARG A 115 -2.91 5.88 7.36
CA ARG A 115 -3.78 5.38 8.43
C ARG A 115 -5.13 4.91 7.91
N ILE A 116 -5.62 5.48 6.80
CA ILE A 116 -6.91 5.11 6.19
C ILE A 116 -6.95 3.63 5.82
N PHE A 117 -5.83 3.10 5.28
CA PHE A 117 -5.72 1.66 5.01
C PHE A 117 -5.92 0.84 6.29
N VAL A 118 -5.21 1.21 7.36
CA VAL A 118 -5.22 0.48 8.63
C VAL A 118 -6.59 0.53 9.30
N GLU A 119 -7.23 1.70 9.29
CA GLU A 119 -8.58 1.88 9.84
C GLU A 119 -9.62 1.09 9.05
N THR A 120 -9.57 1.15 7.73
CA THR A 120 -10.51 0.42 6.87
C THR A 120 -10.31 -1.08 7.01
N LEU A 121 -9.07 -1.55 7.03
CA LEU A 121 -8.74 -2.95 7.28
C LEU A 121 -9.22 -3.41 8.66
N GLY A 122 -9.01 -2.60 9.71
CA GLY A 122 -9.40 -2.92 11.08
C GLY A 122 -10.91 -3.10 11.27
N ARG A 123 -11.73 -2.35 10.51
CA ARG A 123 -13.20 -2.57 10.46
C ARG A 123 -13.57 -3.95 9.89
N HIS A 124 -12.71 -4.49 9.04
CA HIS A 124 -12.90 -5.80 8.43
C HIS A 124 -12.32 -6.97 9.24
N LEU A 125 -11.30 -6.72 10.07
CA LEU A 125 -10.56 -7.77 10.79
C LEU A 125 -10.31 -7.36 12.25
N PRO A 126 -11.36 -7.20 13.08
CA PRO A 126 -11.18 -6.82 14.48
C PRO A 126 -10.44 -7.93 15.23
N GLY A 127 -9.26 -7.61 15.78
CA GLY A 127 -8.45 -8.55 16.58
C GLY A 127 -7.34 -9.29 15.83
N ASP A 128 -7.34 -9.28 14.48
CA ASP A 128 -6.32 -9.94 13.67
C ASP A 128 -5.27 -8.99 13.09
N VAL A 129 -5.46 -7.67 13.29
CA VAL A 129 -4.50 -6.63 12.92
C VAL A 129 -3.59 -6.31 14.09
N ILE A 130 -2.31 -6.67 13.95
CA ILE A 130 -1.25 -6.37 14.92
C ILE A 130 -0.49 -5.14 14.43
N ARG A 131 -0.60 -4.04 15.18
CA ARG A 131 0.19 -2.82 14.98
C ARG A 131 1.50 -2.95 15.76
N GLY A 132 2.62 -2.52 15.17
CA GLY A 132 3.90 -2.45 15.89
C GLY A 132 4.91 -3.56 15.56
N ALA A 133 4.83 -4.16 14.38
CA ALA A 133 5.94 -4.96 13.88
C ALA A 133 7.13 -4.05 13.53
N SER A 134 7.93 -3.71 14.54
CA SER A 134 9.31 -3.29 14.34
C SER A 134 10.07 -4.53 13.88
N LEU A 135 10.18 -4.73 12.57
CA LEU A 135 11.14 -5.67 12.02
C LEU A 135 12.53 -5.02 12.15
N PRO A 136 13.54 -5.70 12.71
CA PRO A 136 14.83 -5.12 13.08
C PRO A 136 15.73 -4.74 11.89
N TYR A 137 15.18 -4.58 10.70
CA TYR A 137 15.93 -4.23 9.50
C TYR A 137 15.63 -2.77 9.11
N GLN A 138 16.66 -1.92 9.28
CA GLN A 138 16.83 -0.63 8.61
C GLN A 138 18.06 -0.72 7.71
#